data_AF-A0A811SQG5-F1
#
_entry.id   AF-A0A811SQG5-F1
#
_cell.length_a   1.000
_cell.length_b   1.000
_cell.length_c   1.000
_cell.angle_alpha   90.00
_cell.angle_beta   90.00
_cell.angle_gamma   90.00
#
_symmetry.space_group_name_H-M   'P 1'
#
loop_
_entity.id
_entity.type
_entity.pdbx_description
1 polymer ?
#
loop_
_entity_poly.entity_id
_entity_poly.type
_entity_poly.pdbx_seq_one_letter_code
_entity_poly.pdbx_strand_id
1 'polypeptide(L)'
;MAMILRAAGRRLLGVGGGEAAPPAPAVAAAAAAVGRSRGYHERVVDHYNNPRNVGSFDKDDADVGTGIVGVPACGDVMKLQIRVD
;
A
#
# COMPACT_ATOMS: atom_id res chain seq x y z
N MET A 1 -62.23 46.57 -29.10
CA MET A 1 -62.94 47.19 -27.95
C MET A 1 -63.03 46.10 -26.89
N ALA A 2 -62.30 46.10 -25.78
CA ALA A 2 -61.60 47.13 -25.04
C ALA A 2 -60.26 46.61 -24.49
N MET A 3 -59.29 47.53 -24.38
CA MET A 3 -58.08 47.41 -23.57
C MET A 3 -58.43 47.22 -22.10
N ILE A 4 -57.69 46.37 -21.39
CA ILE A 4 -57.47 46.58 -19.96
C ILE A 4 -55.96 46.69 -19.74
N LEU A 5 -55.61 47.82 -19.16
CA LEU A 5 -54.29 48.41 -19.00
C LEU A 5 -53.73 48.04 -17.61
N ARG A 6 -52.47 47.60 -17.60
CA ARG A 6 -51.40 47.71 -16.58
C ARG A 6 -51.78 47.87 -15.10
N ALA A 7 -51.20 47.00 -14.27
CA ALA A 7 -50.62 47.40 -12.99
C ALA A 7 -49.15 46.99 -12.93
N ALA A 8 -48.29 48.00 -12.75
CA ALA A 8 -46.87 47.87 -12.53
C ALA A 8 -46.60 47.59 -11.04
N GLY A 9 -45.81 46.57 -10.74
CA GLY A 9 -45.24 46.32 -9.41
C GLY A 9 -43.74 46.06 -9.55
N ARG A 10 -42.94 47.11 -9.37
CA ARG A 10 -41.49 47.16 -9.58
C ARG A 10 -40.78 47.20 -8.23
N ARG A 11 -40.01 46.17 -7.87
CA ARG A 11 -38.80 46.23 -7.00
C ARG A 11 -38.16 44.82 -6.95
N LEU A 12 -37.12 44.47 -7.70
CA LEU A 12 -35.69 44.83 -7.56
C LEU A 12 -35.12 44.73 -6.14
N LEU A 13 -34.29 43.68 -5.98
CA LEU A 13 -33.07 43.56 -5.17
C LEU A 13 -33.22 43.37 -3.65
N GLY A 14 -33.05 42.11 -3.25
CA GLY A 14 -32.50 41.72 -1.96
C GLY A 14 -31.40 40.69 -2.17
N VAL A 15 -30.16 41.15 -2.28
CA VAL A 15 -28.95 40.33 -2.13
C VAL A 15 -28.77 40.06 -0.63
N GLY A 16 -28.71 38.78 -0.29
CA GLY A 16 -28.13 38.22 0.94
C GLY A 16 -27.97 36.73 0.65
N GLY A 17 -26.78 36.21 0.38
CA GLY A 17 -25.67 36.24 1.31
C GLY A 17 -25.84 35.05 2.26
N GLY A 18 -25.69 33.84 1.72
CA GLY A 18 -25.82 32.58 2.42
C GLY A 18 -25.03 31.52 1.67
N GLU A 19 -23.74 31.50 1.98
CA GLU A 19 -22.68 30.57 1.58
C GLU A 19 -23.20 29.19 1.15
N ALA A 20 -23.01 28.86 -0.13
CA ALA A 20 -23.16 27.50 -0.61
C ALA A 20 -22.11 26.64 0.07
N ALA A 21 -22.53 25.81 1.03
CA ALA A 21 -21.67 24.82 1.65
C ALA A 21 -21.06 23.95 0.54
N PRO A 22 -19.73 23.88 0.41
CA PRO A 22 -19.13 22.96 -0.54
C PRO A 22 -19.49 21.53 -0.12
N PRO A 23 -19.80 20.63 -1.07
CA PRO A 23 -19.94 19.22 -0.73
C PRO A 23 -18.59 18.71 -0.23
N ALA A 24 -18.51 18.29 1.03
CA ALA A 24 -17.49 17.34 1.44
C ALA A 24 -17.62 16.11 0.52
N PRO A 25 -16.56 15.63 -0.15
CA PRO A 25 -15.28 15.28 0.47
C PRO A 25 -14.05 15.50 -0.44
N ALA A 26 -13.16 16.47 -0.14
CA ALA A 26 -11.90 16.60 -0.90
C ALA A 26 -10.63 16.63 -0.02
N VAL A 27 -10.75 16.88 1.29
CA VAL A 27 -9.58 16.99 2.18
C VAL A 27 -9.29 15.76 3.03
N ALA A 28 -10.13 14.71 2.99
CA ALA A 28 -9.90 13.48 3.74
C ALA A 28 -9.00 12.45 3.01
N ALA A 29 -8.73 12.64 1.71
CA ALA A 29 -8.10 11.62 0.88
C ALA A 29 -6.55 11.64 0.87
N ALA A 30 -5.91 12.71 1.39
CA ALA A 30 -4.45 12.86 1.29
C ALA A 30 -3.66 12.09 2.37
N ALA A 31 -4.30 11.56 3.42
CA ALA A 31 -3.63 10.85 4.50
C ALA A 31 -3.46 9.33 4.26
N ALA A 32 -4.07 8.78 3.22
CA ALA A 32 -4.14 7.33 3.00
C ALA A 32 -3.01 6.76 2.12
N ALA A 33 -2.12 7.60 1.59
CA ALA A 33 -1.12 7.22 0.59
C ALA A 33 0.34 7.28 1.08
N VAL A 34 0.58 7.22 2.39
CA VAL A 34 1.89 6.74 2.85
C VAL A 34 1.93 5.26 2.48
N GLY A 35 2.52 4.97 1.32
CA GLY A 35 2.68 3.61 0.81
C GLY A 35 3.20 2.75 1.94
N ARG A 36 2.48 1.67 2.25
CA ARG A 36 2.93 0.68 3.22
C ARG A 36 4.21 0.04 2.67
N SER A 37 5.35 0.69 2.87
CA SER A 37 6.65 0.11 2.60
C SER A 37 6.74 -1.13 3.48
N ARG A 38 7.02 -2.29 2.88
CA ARG A 38 7.36 -3.46 3.68
C ARG A 38 8.54 -3.06 4.57
N GLY A 39 8.36 -3.15 5.88
CA GLY A 39 9.34 -2.69 6.88
C GLY A 39 10.56 -3.60 7.01
N TYR A 40 11.05 -4.17 5.89
CA TYR A 40 12.24 -5.00 5.91
C TYR A 40 13.47 -4.12 6.07
N HIS A 41 14.40 -4.58 6.90
CA HIS A 41 15.71 -3.96 7.02
C HIS A 41 16.47 -4.09 5.69
N GLU A 42 17.25 -3.08 5.30
CA GLU A 42 18.01 -3.04 4.04
C GLU A 42 18.84 -4.31 3.78
N ARG A 43 19.53 -4.82 4.81
CA ARG A 43 20.32 -6.06 4.78
C ARG A 43 19.52 -7.31 4.42
N VAL A 44 18.23 -7.37 4.80
CA VAL A 44 17.35 -8.49 4.45
C VAL A 44 17.02 -8.44 2.96
N VAL A 45 16.67 -7.25 2.47
CA VAL A 45 16.34 -7.02 1.06
C VAL A 45 17.56 -7.28 0.17
N ASP A 46 18.74 -6.81 0.57
CA ASP A 46 19.98 -7.07 -0.15
C ASP A 46 20.27 -8.56 -0.25
N HIS A 47 20.24 -9.31 0.87
CA HIS A 47 20.51 -10.75 0.81
C HIS A 47 19.46 -11.55 0.01
N TYR A 48 18.21 -11.09 -0.01
CA TYR A 48 17.17 -11.69 -0.83
C TYR A 48 17.45 -11.52 -2.33
N ASN A 49 17.84 -10.32 -2.76
CA ASN A 49 18.12 -10.03 -4.17
C ASN A 49 19.51 -10.53 -4.61
N ASN A 50 20.46 -10.57 -3.69
CA ASN A 50 21.84 -10.99 -3.89
C ASN A 50 22.16 -12.17 -2.95
N PRO A 51 21.63 -13.37 -3.23
CA PRO A 51 21.74 -14.47 -2.31
C PRO A 51 23.17 -15.03 -2.32
N ARG A 52 23.65 -15.37 -1.13
CA ARG A 52 25.01 -15.87 -0.89
C ARG A 52 24.90 -17.34 -0.54
N ASN A 53 25.83 -18.14 -1.05
CA ASN A 53 25.93 -19.57 -0.73
C ASN A 53 24.71 -20.41 -1.12
N VAL A 54 24.03 -20.02 -2.20
CA VAL A 54 22.95 -20.84 -2.78
C VAL A 54 23.57 -22.02 -3.52
N GLY A 55 23.05 -23.22 -3.28
CA GLY A 55 23.46 -24.44 -3.95
C GLY A 55 23.31 -25.64 -3.04
N SER A 56 24.06 -26.70 -3.37
CA SER A 56 24.20 -27.88 -2.52
C SER A 56 25.59 -28.48 -2.70
N PHE A 57 26.10 -29.08 -1.64
CA PHE A 57 27.26 -29.97 -1.73
C PHE A 57 26.84 -31.35 -2.25
N ASP A 58 27.83 -32.21 -2.48
CA ASP A 58 27.58 -33.63 -2.68
C ASP A 58 26.93 -34.22 -1.41
N LYS A 59 25.94 -35.09 -1.62
CA LYS A 59 25.19 -35.74 -0.55
C LYS A 59 25.95 -36.92 0.06
N ASP A 60 26.90 -37.47 -0.69
CA ASP A 60 27.67 -38.66 -0.30
C ASP A 60 29.05 -38.28 0.29
N ASP A 61 29.36 -36.99 0.38
CA ASP A 61 30.60 -36.48 0.99
C ASP A 61 30.55 -36.64 2.52
N ALA A 62 31.53 -37.35 3.08
CA ALA A 62 31.60 -37.66 4.50
C ALA A 62 31.87 -36.41 5.37
N ASP A 63 32.44 -35.37 4.77
CA ASP A 63 32.78 -34.12 5.44
C ASP A 63 31.60 -33.13 5.45
N VAL A 64 30.47 -33.48 4.80
CA VAL A 64 29.29 -32.62 4.67
C VAL A 64 28.17 -33.03 5.61
N GLY A 65 27.87 -32.15 6.57
CA GLY A 65 26.66 -32.22 7.39
C GLY A 65 25.48 -31.52 6.72
N THR A 66 24.30 -32.16 6.70
CA THR A 66 23.04 -31.58 6.18
C THR A 66 21.99 -31.48 7.29
N GLY A 67 21.48 -30.28 7.54
CA GLY A 67 20.34 -30.02 8.42
C GLY A 67 19.13 -29.52 7.63
N ILE A 68 17.97 -30.16 7.83
CA ILE A 68 16.69 -29.70 7.28
C ILE A 68 15.76 -29.38 8.45
N VAL A 69 15.23 -28.16 8.47
CA VAL A 69 14.34 -27.67 9.54
C VAL A 69 13.16 -26.94 8.92
N GLY A 70 11.98 -27.12 9.50
CA GLY A 70 10.76 -26.43 9.09
C GLY A 70 9.54 -27.33 9.15
N VAL A 71 8.35 -26.73 9.14
CA VAL A 71 7.07 -27.44 9.10
C VAL A 71 6.28 -26.87 7.92
N PRO A 72 5.81 -27.71 6.99
CA PRO A 72 5.08 -27.24 5.81
C PRO A 72 3.87 -26.37 6.13
N ALA A 73 3.22 -26.61 7.27
CA ALA A 73 2.06 -25.85 7.73
C ALA A 73 2.38 -24.37 8.05
N CYS A 74 3.63 -24.07 8.42
CA CYS A 74 4.07 -22.71 8.75
C CYS A 74 4.58 -21.93 7.53
N GLY A 75 4.71 -22.59 6.37
CA GLY A 75 5.13 -21.95 5.11
C GLY A 75 6.63 -21.86 4.89
N ASP A 76 7.44 -22.26 5.86
CA ASP A 76 8.90 -22.14 5.80
C ASP A 76 9.60 -23.49 6.01
N VAL A 77 10.50 -23.83 5.09
CA VAL A 77 11.43 -24.96 5.18
C VAL A 77 12.81 -24.48 4.77
N MET A 78 13.82 -24.83 5.56
CA MET A 78 15.21 -24.46 5.33
C MET A 78 16.08 -25.71 5.26
N LYS A 79 17.02 -25.72 4.30
CA LYS A 79 18.10 -26.69 4.21
C LYS A 79 19.42 -25.95 4.33
N LEU A 80 20.25 -26.37 5.29
CA LEU A 80 21.60 -25.85 5.47
C LEU A 80 22.59 -27.01 5.38
N GLN A 81 23.66 -26.82 4.63
CA GLN A 81 24.74 -27.77 4.52
C GLN A 81 26.06 -27.10 4.88
N ILE A 82 26.92 -27.80 5.61
CA ILE A 82 28.23 -27.32 6.05
C ILE A 82 29.24 -28.43 5.77
N ARG A 83 30.38 -28.07 5.18
CA ARG A 83 31.53 -28.96 5.04
C ARG A 83 32.59 -28.61 6.08
N VAL A 84 33.16 -29.60 6.74
CA VAL A 84 34.17 -29.44 7.80
C VAL A 84 35.47 -30.14 7.35
N ASP A 85 36.62 -29.50 7.53
CA ASP A 85 37.96 -30.03 7.22
C ASP A 85 38.72 -30.57 8.44
#